data_AF-X0WPX8-F1
#
_entry.id   AF-X0WPX8-F1
#
_cell.length_a   1.000
_cell.length_b   1.000
_cell.length_c   1.000
_cell.angle_alpha   90.00
_cell.angle_beta   90.00
_cell.angle_gamma   90.00
#
_symmetry.space_group_name_H-M   'P 1'
#
loop_
_entity.id
_entity.type
_entity.pdbx_description
1 polymer ?
#
loop_
_entity_poly.entity_id
_entity_poly.type
_entity_poly.pdbx_seq_one_letter_code
_entity_poly.pdbx_strand_id
1 'polypeptide(L)'
;IAKTQSDRLKKEWDESFSSLPEKPHLVRSVRAEKEKFLTDIDYRIEVLNTITLSFEDGFHSIKSILTALYGSYFKDSDIFTQNFSKEDQNNLKYLVAKEILGNLIQYNQLDHETVPLKYNILARNYLLIKFKQQSATSINDNVKKIKIELKLNQLRKNLNEIIADGFLKKTKVGKNTYYNLHHEIELSEKGKIAYNQLLRPLVDWSTLFYRSYYNVREINVTVNGDGKYPEFLNKVLQKSATQGYTACHYVFKNLVKYY
;
A
#
# COMPACT_ATOMS: atom_id res chain seq x y z
N ILE A 1 10.15 -11.64 -11.67
CA ILE A 1 9.01 -11.31 -10.78
C ILE A 1 7.84 -10.69 -11.55
N ALA A 2 8.03 -9.66 -12.39
CA ALA A 2 6.94 -9.00 -13.13
C ALA A 2 6.05 -9.92 -14.00
N LYS A 3 6.63 -10.98 -14.61
CA LYS A 3 5.96 -11.80 -15.63
C LYS A 3 4.65 -12.45 -15.17
N THR A 4 4.49 -12.77 -13.89
CA THR A 4 3.32 -13.51 -13.37
C THR A 4 2.42 -12.67 -12.45
N GLN A 5 2.79 -11.43 -12.15
CA GLN A 5 2.03 -10.62 -11.17
C GLN A 5 0.71 -10.13 -11.75
N SER A 6 0.68 -9.77 -13.03
CA SER A 6 -0.53 -9.34 -13.72
C SER A 6 -1.54 -10.46 -13.92
N ASP A 7 -1.07 -11.66 -14.26
CA ASP A 7 -1.94 -12.83 -14.41
C ASP A 7 -2.57 -13.21 -13.07
N ARG A 8 -1.77 -13.18 -11.99
CA ARG A 8 -2.26 -13.38 -10.62
C ARG A 8 -3.29 -12.33 -10.23
N LEU A 9 -2.95 -11.04 -10.35
CA LEU A 9 -3.88 -9.96 -10.02
C LEU A 9 -5.18 -10.08 -10.81
N LYS A 10 -5.08 -10.29 -12.13
CA LYS A 10 -6.24 -10.39 -12.99
C LYS A 10 -7.13 -11.57 -12.59
N LYS A 11 -6.54 -12.74 -12.31
CA LYS A 11 -7.29 -13.90 -11.84
C LYS A 11 -8.05 -13.58 -10.55
N GLU A 12 -7.37 -13.07 -9.53
CA GLU A 12 -8.02 -12.74 -8.25
C GLU A 12 -9.09 -11.64 -8.41
N TRP A 13 -8.86 -10.69 -9.34
CA TRP A 13 -9.81 -9.64 -9.68
C TRP A 13 -11.06 -10.21 -10.37
N ASP A 14 -10.88 -11.07 -11.37
CA ASP A 14 -12.01 -11.62 -12.13
C ASP A 14 -12.89 -12.51 -11.23
N GLU A 15 -12.29 -13.21 -10.26
CA GLU A 15 -13.02 -14.01 -9.27
C GLU A 15 -13.80 -13.16 -8.26
N SER A 16 -13.29 -12.00 -7.86
CA SER A 16 -13.86 -11.24 -6.72
C SER A 16 -14.60 -9.96 -7.14
N PHE A 17 -14.13 -9.28 -8.19
CA PHE A 17 -14.49 -7.92 -8.59
C PHE A 17 -14.93 -7.81 -10.06
N SER A 18 -15.14 -8.91 -10.79
CA SER A 18 -15.56 -8.86 -12.20
C SER A 18 -16.87 -8.13 -12.45
N SER A 19 -17.76 -8.05 -11.46
CA SER A 19 -19.02 -7.32 -11.53
C SER A 19 -18.90 -5.83 -11.20
N LEU A 20 -17.74 -5.37 -10.72
CA LEU A 20 -17.51 -3.96 -10.39
C LEU A 20 -17.18 -3.15 -11.66
N PRO A 21 -17.49 -1.84 -11.68
CA PRO A 21 -17.22 -0.99 -12.85
C PRO A 21 -15.72 -0.72 -13.05
N GLU A 22 -14.92 -0.76 -11.98
CA GLU A 22 -13.48 -0.58 -12.05
C GLU A 22 -12.79 -1.74 -12.76
N LYS A 23 -11.63 -1.45 -13.38
CA LYS A 23 -10.76 -2.45 -13.98
C LYS A 23 -9.40 -2.46 -13.28
N PRO A 24 -8.75 -3.63 -13.16
CA PRO A 24 -7.43 -3.69 -12.56
C PRO A 24 -6.43 -2.96 -13.45
N HIS A 25 -5.57 -2.15 -12.86
CA HIS A 25 -4.36 -1.70 -13.55
C HIS A 25 -3.36 -2.84 -13.54
N LEU A 26 -2.92 -3.29 -14.71
CA LEU A 26 -2.00 -4.43 -14.83
C LEU A 26 -0.55 -3.96 -14.94
N VAL A 27 0.37 -4.74 -14.36
CA VAL A 27 1.81 -4.50 -14.43
C VAL A 27 2.33 -4.96 -15.80
N ARG A 28 3.02 -4.08 -16.53
CA ARG A 28 3.61 -4.47 -17.82
C ARG A 28 4.61 -5.62 -17.64
N SER A 29 4.64 -6.52 -18.62
CA SER A 29 5.65 -7.58 -18.65
C SER A 29 6.99 -6.98 -19.05
N VAL A 30 8.02 -7.20 -18.24
CA VAL A 30 9.40 -6.85 -18.59
C VAL A 30 10.09 -8.11 -19.11
N ARG A 31 10.54 -8.07 -20.37
CA ARG A 31 11.38 -9.11 -20.97
C ARG A 31 12.75 -8.50 -21.25
N ALA A 32 13.80 -9.25 -20.92
CA ALA A 32 15.16 -8.84 -21.19
C ALA A 32 15.94 -10.03 -21.75
N GLU A 33 16.41 -9.90 -22.99
CA GLU A 33 17.42 -10.79 -23.56
C GLU A 33 18.76 -10.58 -22.86
N LYS A 34 19.27 -11.62 -22.19
CA LYS A 34 20.45 -11.54 -21.32
C LYS A 34 21.67 -11.03 -22.07
N GLU A 35 21.99 -11.63 -23.21
CA GLU A 35 23.20 -11.28 -23.96
C GLU A 35 23.14 -9.83 -24.45
N LYS A 36 22.02 -9.42 -25.05
CA LYS A 36 21.82 -8.04 -25.49
C LYS A 36 21.87 -7.05 -24.32
N PHE A 37 21.31 -7.39 -23.17
CA PHE A 37 21.39 -6.55 -21.96
C PHE A 37 22.83 -6.38 -21.46
N LEU A 38 23.71 -7.36 -21.67
CA LEU A 38 25.11 -7.32 -21.25
C LEU A 38 26.02 -6.62 -22.27
N THR A 39 25.69 -6.66 -23.56
CA THR A 39 26.58 -6.14 -24.63
C THR A 39 26.12 -4.82 -25.24
N ASP A 40 24.84 -4.49 -25.20
CA ASP A 40 24.24 -3.31 -25.82
C ASP A 40 23.77 -2.32 -24.73
N ILE A 41 24.43 -1.15 -24.67
CA ILE A 41 24.17 -0.10 -23.68
C ILE A 41 22.80 0.53 -23.91
N ASP A 42 22.42 0.82 -25.15
CA ASP A 42 21.14 1.47 -25.48
C ASP A 42 19.98 0.55 -25.10
N TYR A 43 20.10 -0.73 -25.43
CA TYR A 43 19.11 -1.74 -25.04
C TYR A 43 19.05 -1.94 -23.51
N ARG A 44 20.19 -1.88 -22.82
CA ARG A 44 20.21 -1.91 -21.35
C ARG A 44 19.43 -0.74 -20.76
N ILE A 45 19.65 0.47 -21.27
CA ILE A 45 18.93 1.68 -20.85
C ILE A 45 17.43 1.53 -21.12
N GLU A 46 17.04 1.02 -22.30
CA GLU A 46 15.64 0.75 -22.66
C GLU A 46 14.96 -0.19 -21.64
N VAL A 47 15.62 -1.31 -21.29
CA VAL A 47 15.11 -2.27 -20.30
C VAL A 47 14.97 -1.63 -18.92
N LEU A 48 15.98 -0.86 -18.46
CA LEU A 48 15.93 -0.17 -17.16
C LEU A 48 14.80 0.87 -17.09
N ASN A 49 14.57 1.61 -18.17
CA ASN A 49 13.44 2.54 -18.28
C ASN A 49 12.11 1.79 -18.24
N THR A 50 12.02 0.64 -18.93
CA THR A 50 10.82 -0.20 -18.92
C THR A 50 10.51 -0.75 -17.52
N ILE A 51 11.53 -1.14 -16.75
CA ILE A 51 11.38 -1.54 -15.35
C ILE A 51 10.90 -0.37 -14.49
N THR A 52 11.42 0.84 -14.73
CA THR A 52 10.97 2.03 -14.00
C THR A 52 9.48 2.30 -14.26
N LEU A 53 9.04 2.18 -15.51
CA LEU A 53 7.61 2.32 -15.83
C LEU A 53 6.74 1.21 -15.21
N SER A 54 7.29 -0.01 -15.02
CA SER A 54 6.56 -1.09 -14.37
C SER A 54 6.40 -0.87 -12.85
N PHE A 55 7.25 -0.04 -12.23
CA PHE A 55 7.03 0.43 -10.86
C PHE A 55 5.79 1.33 -10.76
N GLU A 56 5.58 2.22 -11.73
CA GLU A 56 4.35 3.02 -11.78
C GLU A 56 3.13 2.13 -11.92
N ASP A 57 3.19 1.12 -12.79
CA ASP A 57 2.08 0.18 -12.92
C ASP A 57 1.78 -0.52 -11.59
N GLY A 58 2.82 -0.97 -10.88
CA GLY A 58 2.66 -1.63 -9.58
C GLY A 58 1.99 -0.74 -8.52
N PHE A 59 2.32 0.56 -8.50
CA PHE A 59 1.65 1.53 -7.66
C PHE A 59 0.17 1.70 -8.07
N HIS A 60 -0.10 1.84 -9.36
CA HIS A 60 -1.46 2.00 -9.89
C HIS A 60 -2.31 0.74 -9.74
N SER A 61 -1.73 -0.46 -9.76
CA SER A 61 -2.42 -1.71 -9.45
C SER A 61 -3.03 -1.67 -8.05
N ILE A 62 -2.24 -1.31 -7.04
CA ILE A 62 -2.73 -1.20 -5.65
C ILE A 62 -3.79 -0.09 -5.55
N LYS A 63 -3.58 1.04 -6.24
CA LYS A 63 -4.57 2.12 -6.30
C LYS A 63 -5.89 1.65 -6.91
N SER A 64 -5.85 0.86 -7.97
CA SER A 64 -7.05 0.31 -8.61
C SER A 64 -7.82 -0.63 -7.66
N ILE A 65 -7.12 -1.44 -6.88
CA ILE A 65 -7.72 -2.31 -5.85
C ILE A 65 -8.41 -1.46 -4.78
N LEU A 66 -7.72 -0.46 -4.22
CA LEU A 66 -8.31 0.43 -3.20
C LEU A 66 -9.49 1.25 -3.76
N THR A 67 -9.41 1.67 -5.02
CA THR A 67 -10.49 2.39 -5.70
C THR A 67 -11.71 1.50 -5.84
N ALA A 68 -11.57 0.26 -6.32
CA ALA A 68 -12.67 -0.69 -6.41
C ALA A 68 -13.28 -0.99 -5.04
N LEU A 69 -12.43 -1.21 -4.03
CA LEU A 69 -12.87 -1.51 -2.66
C LEU A 69 -13.70 -0.37 -2.05
N TYR A 70 -13.18 0.85 -2.03
CA TYR A 70 -13.82 1.98 -1.33
C TYR A 70 -14.78 2.78 -2.20
N GLY A 71 -14.62 2.75 -3.53
CA GLY A 71 -15.48 3.43 -4.49
C GLY A 71 -16.75 2.65 -4.81
N SER A 72 -16.64 1.33 -4.93
CA SER A 72 -17.75 0.48 -5.41
C SER A 72 -18.11 -0.66 -4.45
N TYR A 73 -17.17 -1.53 -4.10
CA TYR A 73 -17.43 -2.76 -3.35
C TYR A 73 -18.08 -2.48 -1.97
N PHE A 74 -17.46 -1.63 -1.15
CA PHE A 74 -17.94 -1.32 0.21
C PHE A 74 -19.14 -0.38 0.28
N LYS A 75 -19.50 0.22 -0.84
CA LYS A 75 -20.56 1.22 -0.90
C LYS A 75 -21.88 0.55 -1.26
N ASP A 76 -21.94 -0.04 -2.45
CA ASP A 76 -23.20 -0.41 -3.08
C ASP A 76 -23.21 -1.83 -3.68
N SER A 77 -22.18 -2.67 -3.43
CA SER A 77 -22.14 -4.00 -4.04
C SER A 77 -23.03 -5.03 -3.34
N ASP A 78 -23.80 -5.77 -4.13
CA ASP A 78 -24.63 -6.88 -3.66
C ASP A 78 -23.78 -7.99 -3.05
N ILE A 79 -22.62 -8.28 -3.64
CA ILE A 79 -21.68 -9.29 -3.13
C ILE A 79 -21.30 -8.96 -1.68
N PHE A 80 -20.95 -7.70 -1.40
CA PHE A 80 -20.59 -7.28 -0.05
C PHE A 80 -21.77 -7.35 0.92
N THR A 81 -22.95 -6.89 0.52
CA THR A 81 -24.11 -6.84 1.43
C THR A 81 -24.73 -8.20 1.71
N GLN A 82 -24.61 -9.15 0.78
CA GLN A 82 -25.12 -10.52 0.91
C GLN A 82 -24.20 -11.43 1.70
N ASN A 83 -22.86 -11.24 1.61
CA ASN A 83 -21.89 -12.15 2.23
C ASN A 83 -21.46 -11.72 3.65
N PHE A 84 -21.74 -10.48 4.07
CA PHE A 84 -21.28 -9.95 5.35
C PHE A 84 -22.42 -9.36 6.18
N SER A 85 -22.41 -9.61 7.49
CA SER A 85 -23.33 -8.97 8.44
C SER A 85 -23.12 -7.45 8.48
N LYS A 86 -24.08 -6.66 9.01
CA LYS A 86 -23.90 -5.20 9.12
C LYS A 86 -22.69 -4.81 9.98
N GLU A 87 -22.42 -5.59 11.01
CA GLU A 87 -21.23 -5.42 11.85
C GLU A 87 -19.95 -5.74 11.06
N ASP A 88 -19.89 -6.89 10.38
CA ASP A 88 -18.74 -7.27 9.54
C ASP A 88 -18.51 -6.29 8.38
N GLN A 89 -19.57 -5.76 7.79
CA GLN A 89 -19.49 -4.72 6.75
C GLN A 89 -18.77 -3.47 7.28
N ASN A 90 -19.05 -3.06 8.52
CA ASN A 90 -18.35 -1.94 9.13
C ASN A 90 -16.89 -2.29 9.45
N ASN A 91 -16.66 -3.46 10.06
CA ASN A 91 -15.34 -3.93 10.47
C ASN A 91 -14.39 -4.14 9.28
N LEU A 92 -14.90 -4.64 8.15
CA LEU A 92 -14.11 -4.90 6.94
C LEU A 92 -13.43 -3.65 6.37
N LYS A 93 -14.13 -2.51 6.38
CA LYS A 93 -13.56 -1.25 5.86
C LYS A 93 -12.33 -0.87 6.66
N TYR A 94 -12.40 -0.96 7.98
CA TYR A 94 -11.26 -0.69 8.85
C TYR A 94 -10.18 -1.77 8.79
N LEU A 95 -10.57 -3.04 8.64
CA LEU A 95 -9.64 -4.16 8.53
C LEU A 95 -8.78 -4.02 7.28
N VAL A 96 -9.40 -3.80 6.12
CA VAL A 96 -8.68 -3.67 4.85
C VAL A 96 -7.78 -2.44 4.84
N ALA A 97 -8.23 -1.31 5.41
CA ALA A 97 -7.37 -0.14 5.59
C ALA A 97 -6.14 -0.47 6.45
N LYS A 98 -6.34 -1.15 7.58
CA LYS A 98 -5.27 -1.56 8.48
C LYS A 98 -4.28 -2.51 7.76
N GLU A 99 -4.79 -3.51 7.06
CA GLU A 99 -3.96 -4.53 6.41
C GLU A 99 -3.19 -3.99 5.19
N ILE A 100 -3.76 -3.06 4.41
CA ILE A 100 -3.04 -2.45 3.27
C ILE A 100 -2.26 -1.21 3.73
N LEU A 101 -2.95 -0.17 4.20
CA LEU A 101 -2.33 1.14 4.46
C LEU A 101 -1.46 1.16 5.71
N GLY A 102 -1.81 0.35 6.72
CA GLY A 102 -0.99 0.18 7.92
C GLY A 102 0.34 -0.52 7.61
N ASN A 103 0.34 -1.45 6.66
CA ASN A 103 1.53 -2.19 6.23
C ASN A 103 2.34 -1.48 5.14
N LEU A 104 1.69 -0.67 4.29
CA LEU A 104 2.30 0.00 3.13
C LEU A 104 2.45 1.51 3.37
N ILE A 105 3.22 1.89 4.39
CA ILE A 105 3.40 3.30 4.78
C ILE A 105 3.91 4.16 3.63
N GLN A 106 4.87 3.67 2.83
CA GLN A 106 5.40 4.41 1.68
C GLN A 106 4.36 4.61 0.58
N TYR A 107 3.49 3.63 0.35
CA TYR A 107 2.37 3.80 -0.57
C TYR A 107 1.43 4.90 -0.06
N ASN A 108 1.08 4.86 1.22
CA ASN A 108 0.17 5.83 1.82
C ASN A 108 0.76 7.26 1.88
N GLN A 109 2.09 7.40 1.89
CA GLN A 109 2.77 8.69 1.72
C GLN A 109 2.60 9.30 0.32
N LEU A 110 2.31 8.47 -0.68
CA LEU A 110 2.16 8.87 -2.08
C LEU A 110 0.68 9.04 -2.46
N ASP A 111 -0.20 8.18 -1.94
CA ASP A 111 -1.65 8.25 -2.15
C ASP A 111 -2.43 8.01 -0.87
N HIS A 112 -3.14 9.04 -0.42
CA HIS A 112 -4.04 8.99 0.73
C HIS A 112 -5.47 9.45 0.40
N GLU A 113 -5.73 9.81 -0.85
CA GLU A 113 -7.03 10.32 -1.31
C GLU A 113 -7.98 9.20 -1.73
N THR A 114 -7.44 8.04 -2.17
CA THR A 114 -8.25 6.91 -2.61
C THR A 114 -9.08 6.31 -1.47
N VAL A 115 -8.58 6.39 -0.23
CA VAL A 115 -9.24 5.84 0.95
C VAL A 115 -9.69 6.97 1.89
N PRO A 116 -10.96 6.99 2.33
CA PRO A 116 -11.44 8.05 3.21
C PRO A 116 -10.58 8.24 4.47
N LEU A 117 -10.40 9.50 4.85
CA LEU A 117 -9.41 9.91 5.84
C LEU A 117 -9.53 9.21 7.20
N LYS A 118 -10.75 8.90 7.66
CA LYS A 118 -10.98 8.19 8.92
C LYS A 118 -10.30 6.82 8.97
N TYR A 119 -10.30 6.08 7.85
CA TYR A 119 -9.66 4.78 7.74
C TYR A 119 -8.13 4.91 7.75
N ASN A 120 -7.60 5.93 7.05
CA ASN A 120 -6.19 6.29 7.08
C ASN A 120 -5.69 6.61 8.51
N ILE A 121 -6.47 7.40 9.26
CA ILE A 121 -6.15 7.76 10.64
C ILE A 121 -6.09 6.52 11.53
N LEU A 122 -7.11 5.64 11.48
CA LEU A 122 -7.13 4.45 12.33
C LEU A 122 -6.04 3.46 11.92
N ALA A 123 -5.90 3.14 10.63
CA ALA A 123 -4.88 2.22 10.14
C ALA A 123 -3.47 2.63 10.58
N ARG A 124 -3.15 3.93 10.47
CA ARG A 124 -1.83 4.46 10.84
C ARG A 124 -1.54 4.37 12.34
N ASN A 125 -2.57 4.52 13.18
CA ASN A 125 -2.44 4.62 14.63
C ASN A 125 -2.88 3.36 15.38
N TYR A 126 -3.40 2.34 14.68
CA TYR A 126 -4.06 1.18 15.29
C TYR A 126 -3.23 0.53 16.39
N LEU A 127 -1.99 0.13 16.07
CA LEU A 127 -1.12 -0.55 17.04
C LEU A 127 -0.78 0.35 18.23
N LEU A 128 -0.52 1.64 17.99
CA LEU A 128 -0.21 2.58 19.06
C LEU A 128 -1.39 2.78 19.99
N ILE A 129 -2.61 2.91 19.45
CA ILE A 129 -3.86 3.03 20.22
C ILE A 129 -4.17 1.72 20.96
N LYS A 130 -3.92 0.56 20.35
CA LYS A 130 -4.12 -0.76 20.95
C LYS A 130 -3.26 -0.94 22.20
N PHE A 131 -1.98 -0.55 22.15
CA PHE A 131 -1.06 -0.73 23.28
C PHE A 131 -1.05 0.44 24.27
N LYS A 132 -1.39 1.65 23.83
CA LYS A 132 -1.32 2.85 24.67
C LYS A 132 -2.34 3.89 24.25
N GLN A 133 -3.02 4.47 25.25
CA GLN A 133 -3.91 5.61 25.01
C GLN A 133 -3.19 6.75 24.28
N GLN A 134 -3.82 7.30 23.25
CA GLN A 134 -3.23 8.36 22.42
C GLN A 134 -3.97 9.69 22.59
N SER A 135 -3.23 10.79 22.67
CA SER A 135 -3.83 12.14 22.57
C SER A 135 -4.09 12.49 21.10
N ALA A 136 -4.99 13.45 20.84
CA ALA A 136 -5.22 13.94 19.48
C ALA A 136 -3.92 14.47 18.82
N THR A 137 -3.05 15.12 19.59
CA THR A 137 -1.75 15.61 19.09
C THR A 137 -0.85 14.46 18.64
N SER A 138 -0.71 13.41 19.46
CA SER A 138 0.08 12.22 19.12
C SER A 138 -0.44 11.53 17.87
N ILE A 139 -1.77 11.39 17.76
CA ILE A 139 -2.42 10.85 16.56
C ILE A 139 -2.08 11.70 15.33
N ASN A 140 -2.18 13.04 15.45
CA ASN A 140 -1.87 13.95 14.34
C ASN A 140 -0.41 13.81 13.90
N ASP A 141 0.53 13.70 14.84
CA ASP A 141 1.95 13.60 14.52
C ASP A 141 2.28 12.27 13.80
N ASN A 142 1.56 11.20 14.08
CA ASN A 142 1.68 9.96 13.31
C ASN A 142 1.03 10.04 11.92
N VAL A 143 -0.07 10.79 11.78
CA VAL A 143 -0.73 11.05 10.49
C VAL A 143 0.15 11.91 9.58
N LYS A 144 0.89 12.89 10.13
CA LYS A 144 1.89 13.65 9.35
C LYS A 144 2.98 12.78 8.73
N LYS A 145 3.30 11.62 9.31
CA LYS A 145 4.30 10.69 8.75
C LYS A 145 3.87 10.09 7.42
N ILE A 146 2.57 10.10 7.11
CA ILE A 146 2.03 9.74 5.78
C ILE A 146 1.71 10.98 4.93
N LYS A 147 2.33 12.13 5.25
CA LYS A 147 2.20 13.42 4.55
C LYS A 147 0.78 14.00 4.51
N ILE A 148 -0.06 13.62 5.48
CA ILE A 148 -1.36 14.26 5.66
C ILE A 148 -1.24 15.33 6.74
N GLU A 149 -1.47 16.59 6.37
CA GLU A 149 -1.48 17.72 7.29
C GLU A 149 -2.90 18.07 7.70
N LEU A 150 -3.26 17.81 8.97
CA LEU A 150 -4.58 18.12 9.51
C LEU A 150 -4.51 19.15 10.63
N LYS A 151 -5.45 20.10 10.59
CA LYS A 151 -5.79 20.91 11.78
C LYS A 151 -6.43 20.00 12.82
N LEU A 152 -6.16 20.24 14.11
CA LEU A 152 -6.69 19.40 15.20
C LEU A 152 -8.23 19.30 15.21
N ASN A 153 -8.94 20.35 14.77
CA ASN A 153 -10.40 20.30 14.68
C ASN A 153 -10.89 19.32 13.60
N GLN A 154 -10.23 19.27 12.44
CA GLN A 154 -10.54 18.32 11.37
C GLN A 154 -10.21 16.89 11.80
N LEU A 155 -9.07 16.69 12.48
CA LEU A 155 -8.74 15.40 13.07
C LEU A 155 -9.80 14.94 14.07
N ARG A 156 -10.24 15.83 14.97
CA ARG A 156 -11.29 15.52 15.96
C ARG A 156 -12.61 15.14 15.30
N LYS A 157 -12.98 15.75 14.17
CA LYS A 157 -14.17 15.36 13.40
C LYS A 157 -14.06 13.89 12.94
N ASN A 158 -12.95 13.53 12.30
CA ASN A 158 -12.71 12.15 11.87
C ASN A 158 -12.65 11.17 13.05
N LEU A 159 -12.02 11.56 14.17
CA LEU A 159 -12.00 10.72 15.38
C LEU A 159 -13.40 10.49 15.95
N ASN A 160 -14.29 11.49 15.87
CA ASN A 160 -15.70 11.31 16.27
C ASN A 160 -16.44 10.34 15.35
N GLU A 161 -16.17 10.38 14.05
CA GLU A 161 -16.74 9.41 13.11
C GLU A 161 -16.26 7.98 13.45
N ILE A 162 -14.98 7.79 13.75
CA ILE A 162 -14.44 6.47 14.14
C ILE A 162 -15.05 5.99 15.49
N ILE A 163 -15.36 6.91 16.41
CA ILE A 163 -16.06 6.59 17.66
C ILE A 163 -17.51 6.19 17.37
N ALA A 164 -18.20 6.92 16.47
CA ALA A 164 -19.57 6.59 16.08
C ALA A 164 -19.65 5.24 15.35
N ASP A 165 -18.62 4.90 14.58
CA ASP A 165 -18.45 3.57 13.97
C ASP A 165 -18.09 2.49 15.01
N GLY A 166 -17.82 2.85 16.27
CA GLY A 166 -17.63 1.94 17.39
C GLY A 166 -16.19 1.57 17.72
N PHE A 167 -15.17 1.95 16.94
CA PHE A 167 -13.81 1.44 17.12
C PHE A 167 -13.01 2.15 18.21
N LEU A 168 -13.36 3.41 18.50
CA LEU A 168 -12.65 4.22 19.48
C LEU A 168 -13.58 4.65 20.61
N LYS A 169 -12.98 4.85 21.79
CA LYS A 169 -13.62 5.50 22.93
C LYS A 169 -12.76 6.65 23.44
N LYS A 170 -13.41 7.67 24.00
CA LYS A 170 -12.74 8.80 24.65
C LYS A 170 -12.65 8.59 26.15
N THR A 171 -11.49 8.90 26.71
CA THR A 171 -11.28 8.93 28.15
C THR A 171 -10.70 10.28 28.53
N LYS A 172 -11.31 10.95 29.51
CA LYS A 172 -10.77 12.18 30.08
C LYS A 172 -9.88 11.83 31.27
N VAL A 173 -8.67 12.35 31.30
CA VAL A 173 -7.75 12.26 32.43
C VAL A 173 -7.28 13.67 32.76
N GLY A 174 -7.80 14.23 33.84
CA GLY A 174 -7.66 15.65 34.16
C GLY A 174 -8.21 16.54 33.03
N LYS A 175 -7.38 17.46 32.55
CA LYS A 175 -7.73 18.36 31.41
C LYS A 175 -7.53 17.72 30.04
N ASN A 176 -6.93 16.53 29.97
CA ASN A 176 -6.53 15.90 28.72
C ASN A 176 -7.56 14.87 28.25
N THR A 177 -7.75 14.79 26.93
CA THR A 177 -8.59 13.76 26.29
C THR A 177 -7.71 12.77 25.55
N TYR A 178 -7.93 11.49 25.85
CA TYR A 178 -7.23 10.37 25.24
C TYR A 178 -8.22 9.49 24.48
N TYR A 179 -7.71 8.83 23.44
CA TYR A 179 -8.42 7.90 22.59
C TYR A 179 -7.86 6.50 22.80
N ASN A 180 -8.77 5.56 23.02
CA ASN A 180 -8.49 4.15 23.26
C ASN A 180 -9.26 3.30 22.27
N LEU A 181 -8.74 2.11 21.97
CA LEU A 181 -9.48 1.12 21.22
C LEU A 181 -10.69 0.67 22.07
N HIS A 182 -11.88 0.65 21.47
CA HIS A 182 -13.08 0.15 22.15
C HIS A 182 -13.17 -1.38 22.04
N HIS A 183 -12.96 -1.90 20.84
CA HIS A 183 -12.86 -3.32 20.50
C HIS A 183 -11.84 -3.52 19.36
N GLU A 184 -11.29 -4.73 19.25
CA GLU A 184 -10.38 -5.07 18.16
C GLU A 184 -11.09 -5.10 16.81
N ILE A 185 -10.39 -4.71 15.73
CA ILE A 185 -10.94 -4.82 14.38
C ILE A 185 -10.92 -6.30 13.99
N GLU A 186 -11.98 -7.01 14.33
CA GLU A 186 -12.15 -8.44 14.11
C GLU A 186 -13.47 -8.71 13.38
N LEU A 187 -13.49 -9.76 12.57
CA LEU A 187 -14.69 -10.23 11.91
C LEU A 187 -15.30 -11.37 12.72
N SER A 188 -16.61 -11.57 12.58
CA SER A 188 -17.27 -12.81 13.01
C SER A 188 -16.64 -14.02 12.30
N GLU A 189 -16.80 -15.24 12.84
CA GLU A 189 -16.25 -16.44 12.18
C GLU A 189 -16.76 -16.63 10.75
N LYS A 190 -18.06 -16.35 10.51
CA LYS A 190 -18.63 -16.35 9.16
C LYS A 190 -18.00 -15.26 8.29
N GLY A 191 -17.82 -14.05 8.84
CA GLY A 191 -17.14 -12.94 8.17
C GLY A 191 -15.69 -13.28 7.82
N LYS A 192 -14.95 -13.97 8.69
CA LYS A 192 -13.57 -14.43 8.41
C LYS A 192 -13.53 -15.41 7.24
N ILE A 193 -14.45 -16.37 7.18
CA ILE A 193 -14.53 -17.33 6.07
C ILE A 193 -14.78 -16.60 4.75
N ALA A 194 -15.79 -15.73 4.71
CA ALA A 194 -16.12 -14.95 3.52
C ALA A 194 -14.97 -14.00 3.12
N TYR A 195 -14.33 -13.34 4.09
CA TYR A 195 -13.16 -12.49 3.83
C TYR A 195 -12.00 -13.27 3.20
N ASN A 196 -11.69 -14.45 3.76
CA ASN A 196 -10.61 -15.29 3.26
C ASN A 196 -10.84 -15.76 1.82
N GLN A 197 -12.10 -15.96 1.44
CA GLN A 197 -12.47 -16.39 0.08
C GLN A 197 -12.52 -15.22 -0.89
N LEU A 198 -13.11 -14.09 -0.51
CA LEU A 198 -13.48 -13.01 -1.44
C LEU A 198 -12.49 -11.85 -1.51
N LEU A 199 -11.77 -11.56 -0.42
CA LEU A 199 -11.01 -10.29 -0.31
C LEU A 199 -9.56 -10.49 0.04
N ARG A 200 -9.26 -11.47 0.89
CA ARG A 200 -7.90 -11.73 1.35
C ARG A 200 -6.90 -11.92 0.22
N PRO A 201 -7.19 -12.63 -0.89
CA PRO A 201 -6.23 -12.78 -1.98
C PRO A 201 -5.78 -11.43 -2.57
N LEU A 202 -6.69 -10.48 -2.75
CA LEU A 202 -6.38 -9.14 -3.28
C LEU A 202 -5.66 -8.25 -2.26
N VAL A 203 -6.05 -8.34 -0.98
CA VAL A 203 -5.40 -7.63 0.12
C VAL A 203 -3.96 -8.12 0.31
N ASP A 204 -3.77 -9.44 0.39
CA ASP A 204 -2.48 -10.09 0.55
C ASP A 204 -1.61 -9.85 -0.69
N TRP A 205 -2.18 -9.93 -1.90
CA TRP A 205 -1.47 -9.60 -3.14
C TRP A 205 -0.87 -8.19 -3.07
N SER A 206 -1.64 -7.18 -2.65
CA SER A 206 -1.17 -5.80 -2.57
C SER A 206 0.08 -5.66 -1.68
N THR A 207 0.04 -6.27 -0.50
CA THR A 207 1.14 -6.17 0.48
C THR A 207 2.36 -7.00 0.08
N LEU A 208 2.16 -8.23 -0.41
CA LEU A 208 3.22 -9.13 -0.84
C LEU A 208 3.90 -8.62 -2.12
N PHE A 209 3.10 -8.13 -3.07
CA PHE A 209 3.60 -7.50 -4.29
C PHE A 209 4.48 -6.30 -3.94
N TYR A 210 3.99 -5.35 -3.14
CA TYR A 210 4.77 -4.15 -2.80
C TYR A 210 6.10 -4.49 -2.12
N ARG A 211 6.09 -5.43 -1.16
CA ARG A 211 7.30 -5.83 -0.43
C ARG A 211 8.33 -6.54 -1.32
N SER A 212 7.89 -7.38 -2.24
CA SER A 212 8.78 -8.14 -3.13
C SER A 212 9.25 -7.35 -4.34
N TYR A 213 8.33 -6.62 -4.98
CA TYR A 213 8.59 -5.94 -6.25
C TYR A 213 9.53 -4.75 -6.10
N TYR A 214 9.49 -4.07 -4.95
CA TYR A 214 10.36 -2.94 -4.64
C TYR A 214 11.58 -3.32 -3.78
N ASN A 215 12.05 -4.57 -3.92
CA ASN A 215 13.24 -5.06 -3.23
C ASN A 215 14.51 -4.86 -4.07
N VAL A 216 15.15 -3.69 -3.91
CA VAL A 216 16.37 -3.31 -4.66
C VAL A 216 17.57 -4.21 -4.37
N ARG A 217 17.57 -4.95 -3.24
CA ARG A 217 18.67 -5.85 -2.85
C ARG A 217 18.88 -7.03 -3.80
N GLU A 218 17.91 -7.32 -4.66
CA GLU A 218 18.01 -8.37 -5.67
C GLU A 218 18.67 -7.88 -6.98
N ILE A 219 19.05 -6.60 -7.05
CA ILE A 219 19.72 -6.03 -8.22
C ILE A 219 21.22 -6.34 -8.13
N ASN A 220 21.61 -7.49 -8.69
CA ASN A 220 23.01 -7.86 -8.89
C ASN A 220 23.61 -7.08 -10.07
N VAL A 221 23.95 -5.82 -9.85
CA VAL A 221 24.72 -5.01 -10.82
C VAL A 221 26.18 -4.97 -10.39
N THR A 222 27.06 -5.50 -11.24
CA THR A 222 28.51 -5.33 -11.11
C THR A 222 28.92 -4.04 -11.80
N VAL A 223 29.52 -3.11 -11.05
CA VAL A 223 30.07 -1.87 -11.61
C VAL A 223 31.46 -2.17 -12.15
N ASN A 224 31.61 -2.20 -13.46
CA ASN A 224 32.93 -2.33 -14.09
C ASN A 224 33.67 -0.98 -14.01
N GLY A 225 34.97 -1.02 -13.72
CA GLY A 225 35.79 0.17 -13.44
C GLY A 225 35.94 1.16 -14.60
N ASP A 226 35.50 0.79 -15.81
CA ASP A 226 35.67 1.57 -17.04
C ASP A 226 34.58 2.63 -17.27
N GLY A 227 33.59 2.74 -16.37
CA GLY A 227 32.54 3.76 -16.45
C GLY A 227 33.01 5.15 -16.02
N LYS A 228 32.23 6.19 -16.36
CA LYS A 228 32.61 7.60 -16.08
C LYS A 228 32.63 7.95 -14.59
N TYR A 229 31.92 7.21 -13.73
CA TYR A 229 31.83 7.45 -12.27
C TYR A 229 31.55 6.18 -11.43
N PRO A 230 32.44 5.18 -11.41
CA PRO A 230 32.18 3.87 -10.79
C PRO A 230 32.02 3.95 -9.26
N GLU A 231 32.78 4.81 -8.58
CA GLU A 231 32.67 5.01 -7.13
C GLU A 231 31.32 5.60 -6.70
N PHE A 232 30.80 6.57 -7.48
CA PHE A 232 29.48 7.15 -7.23
C PHE A 232 28.38 6.09 -7.37
N LEU A 233 28.45 5.25 -8.41
CA LEU A 233 27.48 4.18 -8.60
C LEU A 233 27.56 3.13 -7.49
N ASN A 234 28.76 2.73 -7.07
CA ASN A 234 28.94 1.84 -5.91
C ASN A 234 28.31 2.43 -4.64
N LYS A 235 28.43 3.74 -4.40
CA LYS A 235 27.78 4.42 -3.28
C LYS A 235 26.25 4.46 -3.40
N VAL A 236 25.71 4.61 -4.61
CA VAL A 236 24.27 4.54 -4.89
C VAL A 236 23.74 3.11 -4.67
N LEU A 237 24.46 2.10 -5.15
CA LEU A 237 24.13 0.70 -4.96
C LEU A 237 24.29 0.28 -3.49
N GLN A 238 25.20 0.84 -2.72
CA GLN A 238 25.24 0.62 -1.27
C GLN A 238 24.02 1.19 -0.54
N LYS A 239 23.40 2.27 -1.07
CA LYS A 239 22.12 2.79 -0.56
C LYS A 239 20.91 1.93 -0.93
N SER A 240 21.07 0.95 -1.84
CA SER A 240 20.04 -0.06 -2.16
C SER A 240 19.68 -0.98 -0.99
N ALA A 241 20.41 -0.89 0.13
CA ALA A 241 20.03 -1.53 1.39
C ALA A 241 18.64 -1.12 1.89
N THR A 242 18.08 -0.01 1.39
CA THR A 242 16.71 0.45 1.68
C THR A 242 15.71 -0.11 0.66
N GLN A 243 14.69 -0.82 1.16
CA GLN A 243 13.58 -1.35 0.36
C GLN A 243 12.53 -0.26 0.09
N GLY A 244 11.86 -0.34 -1.05
CA GLY A 244 10.64 0.41 -1.33
C GLY A 244 10.70 1.33 -2.55
N TYR A 245 9.51 1.76 -2.97
CA TYR A 245 9.24 2.42 -4.25
C TYR A 245 10.16 3.61 -4.56
N THR A 246 10.41 4.50 -3.58
CA THR A 246 11.27 5.68 -3.80
C THR A 246 12.73 5.29 -3.99
N ALA A 247 13.22 4.31 -3.23
CA ALA A 247 14.58 3.82 -3.34
C ALA A 247 14.82 3.12 -4.68
N CYS A 248 13.86 2.31 -5.14
CA CYS A 248 13.88 1.70 -6.47
C CYS A 248 14.04 2.75 -7.57
N HIS A 249 13.15 3.76 -7.60
CA HIS A 249 13.21 4.84 -8.58
C HIS A 249 14.55 5.56 -8.57
N TYR A 250 15.08 5.86 -7.38
CA TYR A 250 16.37 6.52 -7.23
C TYR A 250 17.50 5.67 -7.82
N VAL A 251 17.55 4.37 -7.53
CA VAL A 251 18.60 3.47 -8.03
C VAL A 251 18.54 3.31 -9.54
N PHE A 252 17.37 3.02 -10.11
CA PHE A 252 17.21 2.84 -11.56
C PHE A 252 17.52 4.11 -12.34
N LYS A 253 17.06 5.28 -11.87
CA LYS A 253 17.38 6.57 -12.48
C LYS A 253 18.88 6.83 -12.55
N ASN A 254 19.64 6.41 -11.54
CA ASN A 254 21.09 6.60 -11.53
C ASN A 254 21.83 5.52 -12.34
N LEU A 255 21.29 4.29 -12.43
CA LEU A 255 21.81 3.28 -13.35
C LEU A 255 21.68 3.73 -14.81
N VAL A 256 20.52 4.27 -15.19
CA VAL A 256 20.28 4.82 -16.54
C VAL A 256 21.22 5.97 -16.88
N LYS A 257 21.60 6.80 -15.90
CA LYS A 257 22.56 7.90 -16.12
C LYS A 257 24.01 7.43 -16.22
N TYR A 258 24.31 6.27 -15.65
CA TYR A 258 25.66 5.73 -15.61
C TYR A 258 26.04 5.04 -16.92
N TYR A 259 25.11 4.23 -17.44
CA TYR A 259 25.20 3.63 -18.76
C TYR A 259 25.06 4.69 -19.84
#